data_AF-L0DMG6-F1
#
_entry.id   AF-L0DMG6-F1
#
_cell.length_a   1.000
_cell.length_b   1.000
_cell.length_c   1.000
_cell.angle_alpha   90.00
_cell.angle_beta   90.00
_cell.angle_gamma   90.00
#
_symmetry.space_group_name_H-M   'P 1'
#
loop_
_entity.id
_entity.type
_entity.pdbx_description
1 polymer ?
#
loop_
_entity_poly.entity_id
_entity_poly.type
_entity_poly.pdbx_seq_one_letter_code
_entity_poly.pdbx_strand_id
1 'polypeptide(L)'
;MPRIAKPRWNSGRRRWYGNVGERDETGRRREVFAPPEIGERDEAKAWEWFKTAQARDRTAKPQANDLLADVVCGYYLSWAKKQKDEGKLAATEFANKARHLGIFSDHLGQRVVKTLEPDDLTEFGVGLLDFYTPTYARNVCATVRAALNWAVRDKETPLDANPIQGFKLPTIPRSPADAPARADLDPDRGATGRAL
;
A
#
# COMPACT_ATOMS: atom_id res chain seq x y z
N MET A 1 34.95 0.22 9.53
CA MET A 1 33.89 1.22 9.22
C MET A 1 34.31 2.04 8.01
N PRO A 2 33.45 2.25 6.99
CA PRO A 2 33.79 3.09 5.85
C PRO A 2 34.08 4.53 6.32
N ARG A 3 35.27 5.06 6.00
CA ARG A 3 35.63 6.46 6.28
C ARG A 3 34.72 7.39 5.47
N ILE A 4 34.05 8.31 6.16
CA ILE A 4 33.31 9.41 5.53
C ILE A 4 34.35 10.38 4.97
N ALA A 5 34.21 10.75 3.70
CA ALA A 5 35.06 11.76 3.09
C ALA A 5 34.73 13.13 3.68
N LYS A 6 35.75 14.01 3.80
CA LYS A 6 35.55 15.34 4.35
C LYS A 6 34.63 16.18 3.43
N PRO A 7 33.47 16.71 3.88
CA PRO A 7 32.74 17.74 3.14
C PRO A 7 33.63 18.90 2.72
N ARG A 8 33.27 19.49 1.57
CA ARG A 8 34.01 20.55 0.91
C ARG A 8 33.08 21.73 0.68
N TRP A 9 33.61 22.95 0.71
CA TRP A 9 32.85 24.14 0.34
C TRP A 9 32.80 24.30 -1.18
N ASN A 10 31.63 24.56 -1.72
CA ASN A 10 31.43 24.97 -3.10
C ASN A 10 31.15 26.48 -3.11
N SER A 11 32.13 27.28 -3.54
CA SER A 11 32.04 28.74 -3.59
C SER A 11 30.98 29.24 -4.57
N GLY A 12 30.82 28.58 -5.72
CA GLY A 12 29.84 28.95 -6.73
C GLY A 12 28.39 28.79 -6.26
N ARG A 13 28.13 27.75 -5.44
CA ARG A 13 26.79 27.51 -4.85
C ARG A 13 26.65 28.06 -3.44
N ARG A 14 27.73 28.60 -2.86
CA ARG A 14 27.84 29.02 -1.46
C ARG A 14 27.29 27.97 -0.50
N ARG A 15 27.67 26.70 -0.70
CA ARG A 15 27.17 25.56 0.10
C ARG A 15 28.25 24.52 0.30
N TRP A 16 28.20 23.85 1.45
CA TRP A 16 28.96 22.63 1.67
C TRP A 16 28.39 21.47 0.85
N TYR A 17 29.25 20.62 0.29
CA TYR A 17 28.87 19.42 -0.42
C TYR A 17 29.71 18.23 0.04
N GLY A 18 29.16 17.03 -0.13
CA GLY A 18 29.81 15.79 0.26
C GLY A 18 29.11 14.58 -0.32
N ASN A 19 29.83 13.47 -0.35
CA ASN A 19 29.33 12.21 -0.89
C ASN A 19 28.70 11.37 0.21
N VAL A 20 27.41 11.09 0.08
CA VAL A 20 26.61 10.34 1.03
C VAL A 20 26.06 9.07 0.38
N GLY A 21 25.94 8.01 1.18
CA GLY A 21 25.31 6.76 0.76
C GLY A 21 26.20 5.67 0.22
N GLU A 22 25.55 4.62 -0.29
CA GLU A 22 26.19 3.52 -1.00
C GLU A 22 26.68 3.94 -2.37
N ARG A 23 27.55 3.11 -2.96
CA ARG A 23 27.99 3.32 -4.33
C ARG A 23 26.90 2.83 -5.27
N ASP A 24 26.59 3.60 -6.29
CA ASP A 24 25.77 3.17 -7.42
C ASP A 24 26.49 2.11 -8.26
N GLU A 25 25.81 1.60 -9.29
CA GLU A 25 26.34 0.61 -10.25
C GLU A 25 27.63 1.09 -10.96
N THR A 26 27.86 2.41 -11.01
CA THR A 26 29.06 3.03 -11.59
C THR A 26 30.19 3.22 -10.56
N GLY A 27 29.97 2.78 -9.32
CA GLY A 27 30.91 2.91 -8.21
C GLY A 27 30.94 4.31 -7.57
N ARG A 28 30.01 5.20 -7.93
CA ARG A 28 29.95 6.58 -7.44
C ARG A 28 28.96 6.72 -6.30
N ARG A 29 29.24 7.63 -5.37
CA ARG A 29 28.30 7.98 -4.29
C ARG A 29 27.53 9.22 -4.69
N ARG A 30 26.29 9.35 -4.20
CA ARG A 30 25.46 10.53 -4.43
C ARG A 30 26.08 11.75 -3.76
N GLU A 31 26.27 12.80 -4.54
CA GLU A 31 26.65 14.12 -4.03
C GLU A 31 25.42 14.82 -3.44
N VAL A 32 25.54 15.32 -2.22
CA VAL A 32 24.48 16.10 -1.56
C VAL A 32 25.04 17.39 -1.02
N PHE A 33 24.20 18.42 -1.00
CA PHE A 33 24.53 19.76 -0.52
C PHE A 33 23.89 20.00 0.85
N ALA A 34 24.65 20.61 1.75
CA ALA A 34 24.14 21.06 3.03
C ALA A 34 23.15 22.23 2.86
N PRO A 35 22.28 22.46 3.84
CA PRO A 35 21.37 23.60 3.88
C PRO A 35 22.13 24.93 3.81
N PRO A 36 21.55 25.97 3.17
CA PRO A 36 22.20 27.26 2.97
C PRO A 36 22.48 28.01 4.29
N GLU A 37 21.86 27.61 5.40
CA GLU A 37 22.08 28.20 6.73
C GLU A 37 23.44 27.80 7.33
N ILE A 38 24.12 26.78 6.78
CA ILE A 38 25.46 26.37 7.18
C ILE A 38 26.49 27.13 6.33
N GLY A 39 27.05 28.20 6.89
CA GLY A 39 27.98 29.07 6.19
C GLY A 39 29.36 28.47 5.97
N GLU A 40 30.20 29.15 5.18
CA GLU A 40 31.57 28.72 4.83
C GLU A 40 32.47 28.51 6.05
N ARG A 41 32.23 29.25 7.15
CA ARG A 41 33.00 29.12 8.39
C ARG A 41 32.47 28.04 9.34
N ASP A 42 31.29 27.47 9.05
CA ASP A 42 30.60 26.50 9.90
C ASP A 42 31.01 25.04 9.59
N GLU A 43 32.31 24.76 9.43
CA GLU A 43 32.80 23.42 9.04
C GLU A 43 32.32 22.31 9.99
N ALA A 44 32.32 22.56 11.30
CA ALA A 44 31.87 21.59 12.29
C ALA A 44 30.37 21.26 12.16
N LYS A 45 29.53 22.25 11.87
CA LYS A 45 28.09 22.04 11.64
C LYS A 45 27.85 21.29 10.33
N ALA A 46 28.61 21.62 9.29
CA ALA A 46 28.58 20.86 8.05
C ALA A 46 28.93 19.38 8.32
N TRP A 47 30.00 19.13 9.09
CA TRP A 47 30.43 17.79 9.46
C TRP A 47 29.32 16.96 10.13
N GLU A 48 28.67 17.53 11.16
CA GLU A 48 27.59 16.86 11.88
C GLU A 48 26.35 16.65 11.00
N TRP A 49 26.06 17.60 10.11
CA TRP A 49 24.99 17.44 9.13
C TRP A 49 25.27 16.28 8.19
N PHE A 50 26.49 16.14 7.65
CA PHE A 50 26.86 15.03 6.76
C PHE A 50 26.92 13.68 7.48
N LYS A 51 27.34 13.63 8.75
CA LYS A 51 27.21 12.42 9.57
C LYS A 51 25.75 12.00 9.72
N THR A 52 24.88 12.96 10.02
CA THR A 52 23.44 12.72 10.17
C THR A 52 22.82 12.30 8.83
N ALA A 53 23.19 12.95 7.73
CA ALA A 53 22.74 12.61 6.39
C ALA A 53 23.19 11.19 6.01
N GLN A 54 24.43 10.80 6.33
CA GLN A 54 24.91 9.44 6.07
C GLN A 54 24.26 8.40 6.98
N ALA A 55 23.99 8.72 8.25
CA ALA A 55 23.23 7.83 9.13
C ALA A 55 21.81 7.61 8.58
N ARG A 56 21.15 8.69 8.12
CA ARG A 56 19.84 8.64 7.46
C ARG A 56 19.86 7.80 6.17
N ASP A 57 20.94 7.91 5.39
CA ASP A 57 21.10 7.16 4.13
C ASP A 57 21.48 5.69 4.37
N ARG A 58 22.24 5.36 5.42
CA ARG A 58 22.46 3.96 5.84
C ARG A 58 21.20 3.31 6.43
N THR A 59 20.28 4.10 6.97
CA THR A 59 18.93 3.65 7.31
C THR A 59 17.96 3.71 6.13
N ALA A 60 18.36 4.26 4.98
CA ALA A 60 17.59 4.15 3.76
C ALA A 60 17.75 2.71 3.26
N LYS A 61 16.68 1.95 3.47
CA LYS A 61 16.56 0.52 3.20
C LYS A 61 16.87 0.22 1.71
N PRO A 62 17.30 -1.01 1.40
CA PRO A 62 17.51 -1.45 0.02
C PRO A 62 16.35 -0.98 -0.85
N GLN A 63 16.66 -0.31 -1.97
CA GLN A 63 15.66 0.18 -2.89
C GLN A 63 14.68 -0.94 -3.21
N ALA A 64 13.40 -0.71 -2.93
CA ALA A 64 12.27 -1.61 -3.11
C ALA A 64 11.92 -1.84 -4.59
N ASN A 65 12.93 -1.86 -5.47
CA ASN A 65 12.71 -1.99 -6.89
C ASN A 65 12.04 -3.33 -7.22
N ASP A 66 12.24 -4.39 -6.44
CA ASP A 66 11.70 -5.73 -6.74
C ASP A 66 10.88 -6.34 -5.59
N LEU A 67 10.28 -5.50 -4.73
CA LEU A 67 9.48 -6.02 -3.62
C LEU A 67 8.23 -6.73 -4.15
N LEU A 68 8.02 -7.98 -3.73
CA LEU A 68 6.83 -8.74 -4.10
C LEU A 68 5.59 -8.22 -3.35
N ALA A 69 4.43 -8.28 -3.99
CA ALA A 69 3.17 -7.85 -3.40
C ALA A 69 2.81 -8.64 -2.12
N ASP A 70 3.18 -9.93 -2.06
CA ASP A 70 3.01 -10.76 -0.87
C ASP A 70 3.85 -10.26 0.33
N VAL A 71 5.08 -9.80 0.07
CA VAL A 71 5.95 -9.24 1.12
C VAL A 71 5.33 -7.98 1.72
N VAL A 72 4.71 -7.13 0.89
CA VAL A 72 3.97 -5.96 1.38
C VAL A 72 2.78 -6.37 2.24
N CYS A 73 2.04 -7.40 1.82
CA CYS A 73 0.92 -7.94 2.59
C CYS A 73 1.39 -8.47 3.96
N GLY A 74 2.51 -9.20 3.99
CA GLY A 74 3.13 -9.70 5.22
C GLY A 74 3.53 -8.59 6.19
N TYR A 75 4.12 -7.50 5.68
CA TYR A 75 4.45 -6.33 6.52
C TYR A 75 3.20 -5.64 7.07
N TYR A 76 2.18 -5.44 6.24
CA TYR A 76 0.91 -4.88 6.70
C TYR A 76 0.24 -5.74 7.77
N LEU A 77 0.22 -7.06 7.61
CA LEU A 77 -0.33 -7.98 8.62
C LEU A 77 0.48 -7.99 9.91
N SER A 78 1.80 -7.85 9.83
CA SER A 78 2.65 -7.71 11.02
C SER A 78 2.33 -6.43 11.79
N TRP A 79 2.14 -5.31 11.09
CA TRP A 79 1.67 -4.06 11.69
C TRP A 79 0.26 -4.21 12.28
N ALA A 80 -0.69 -4.80 11.54
CA ALA A 80 -2.07 -4.98 11.99
C ALA A 80 -2.15 -5.91 13.21
N LYS A 81 -1.29 -6.93 13.29
CA LYS A 81 -1.15 -7.79 14.47
C LYS A 81 -0.72 -7.00 15.69
N LYS A 82 0.30 -6.12 15.57
CA LYS A 82 0.70 -5.21 16.65
C LYS A 82 -0.45 -4.31 17.09
N GLN A 83 -1.20 -3.72 16.16
CA GLN A 83 -2.38 -2.90 16.49
C GLN A 83 -3.44 -3.71 17.25
N LYS A 84 -3.65 -4.98 16.87
CA LYS A 84 -4.58 -5.89 17.55
C LYS A 84 -4.08 -6.24 18.96
N ASP A 85 -2.81 -6.55 19.11
CA ASP A 85 -2.19 -6.87 20.41
C ASP A 85 -2.19 -5.64 21.35
N GLU A 86 -2.15 -4.41 20.80
CA GLU A 86 -2.32 -3.15 21.53
C GLU A 86 -3.80 -2.76 21.80
N GLY A 87 -4.77 -3.57 21.36
CA GLY A 87 -6.20 -3.31 21.54
C GLY A 87 -6.78 -2.21 20.62
N LYS A 88 -6.01 -1.73 19.63
CA LYS A 88 -6.41 -0.72 18.65
C LYS A 88 -7.14 -1.29 17.44
N LEU A 89 -7.08 -2.61 17.27
CA LEU A 89 -7.74 -3.33 16.18
C LEU A 89 -8.49 -4.55 16.74
N ALA A 90 -9.76 -4.72 16.35
CA ALA A 90 -10.53 -5.87 16.79
C ALA A 90 -9.96 -7.18 16.21
N ALA A 91 -10.03 -8.28 16.97
CA ALA A 91 -9.54 -9.59 16.53
C ALA A 91 -10.24 -10.08 15.26
N THR A 92 -11.55 -9.83 15.13
CA THR A 92 -12.34 -10.14 13.95
C THR A 92 -11.91 -9.34 12.73
N GLU A 93 -11.55 -8.07 12.92
CA GLU A 93 -11.05 -7.22 11.83
C GLU A 93 -9.67 -7.68 11.35
N PHE A 94 -8.77 -8.05 12.28
CA PHE A 94 -7.48 -8.65 11.93
C PHE A 94 -7.66 -9.95 11.12
N ALA A 95 -8.53 -10.85 11.57
CA ALA A 95 -8.80 -12.11 10.87
C ALA A 95 -9.34 -11.89 9.44
N ASN A 96 -10.24 -10.91 9.26
CA ASN A 96 -10.74 -10.55 7.94
C ASN A 96 -9.62 -9.98 7.05
N LYS A 97 -8.77 -9.09 7.56
CA LYS A 97 -7.62 -8.56 6.81
C LYS A 97 -6.67 -9.67 6.37
N ALA A 98 -6.34 -10.61 7.28
CA ALA A 98 -5.49 -11.75 6.97
C ALA A 98 -6.09 -12.63 5.86
N ARG A 99 -7.39 -12.93 5.92
CA ARG A 99 -8.07 -13.70 4.87
C ARG A 99 -8.08 -12.96 3.53
N HIS A 100 -8.43 -11.67 3.52
CA HIS A 100 -8.49 -10.88 2.29
C HIS A 100 -7.13 -10.77 1.61
N LEU A 101 -6.07 -10.52 2.39
CA LEU A 101 -4.72 -10.43 1.84
C LEU A 101 -4.17 -11.79 1.43
N GLY A 102 -4.56 -12.88 2.10
CA GLY A 102 -4.25 -14.24 1.64
C GLY A 102 -4.80 -14.51 0.23
N ILE A 103 -6.07 -14.21 -0.02
CA ILE A 103 -6.70 -14.36 -1.35
C ILE A 103 -5.93 -13.57 -2.41
N PHE A 104 -5.54 -12.34 -2.10
CA PHE A 104 -4.75 -11.50 -3.01
C PHE A 104 -3.34 -12.04 -3.23
N SER A 105 -2.65 -12.48 -2.17
CA SER A 105 -1.31 -13.07 -2.26
C SER A 105 -1.29 -14.34 -3.10
N ASP A 106 -2.32 -15.18 -3.00
CA ASP A 106 -2.43 -16.41 -3.80
C ASP A 106 -2.54 -16.12 -5.31
N HIS A 107 -3.11 -14.97 -5.69
CA HIS A 107 -3.30 -14.59 -7.10
C HIS A 107 -2.18 -13.72 -7.66
N LEU A 108 -1.79 -12.67 -6.93
CA LEU A 108 -0.89 -11.61 -7.40
C LEU A 108 0.32 -11.42 -6.49
N GLY A 109 0.47 -12.22 -5.42
CA GLY A 109 1.51 -12.05 -4.42
C GLY A 109 2.94 -12.16 -4.95
N GLN A 110 3.15 -12.97 -6.00
CA GLN A 110 4.45 -13.14 -6.67
C GLN A 110 4.78 -12.05 -7.69
N ARG A 111 3.88 -11.08 -7.91
CA ARG A 111 4.18 -9.94 -8.76
C ARG A 111 5.00 -8.91 -8.00
N VAL A 112 5.93 -8.29 -8.72
CA VAL A 112 6.64 -7.13 -8.21
C VAL A 112 5.64 -5.98 -8.05
N VAL A 113 5.55 -5.42 -6.84
CA VAL A 113 4.53 -4.45 -6.46
C VAL A 113 4.51 -3.21 -7.34
N LYS A 114 5.68 -2.69 -7.77
CA LYS A 114 5.77 -1.52 -8.68
C LYS A 114 5.23 -1.77 -10.08
N THR A 115 5.06 -3.04 -10.46
CA THR A 115 4.54 -3.46 -11.78
C THR A 115 3.05 -3.73 -11.75
N LEU A 116 2.40 -3.58 -10.59
CA LEU A 116 0.95 -3.65 -10.53
C LEU A 116 0.36 -2.40 -11.18
N GLU A 117 -0.73 -2.60 -11.90
CA GLU A 117 -1.51 -1.54 -12.53
C GLU A 117 -2.93 -1.50 -11.95
N PRO A 118 -3.65 -0.37 -12.04
CA PRO A 118 -5.04 -0.29 -11.60
C PRO A 118 -5.92 -1.40 -12.19
N ASP A 119 -5.66 -1.78 -13.44
CA ASP A 119 -6.42 -2.81 -14.15
C ASP A 119 -6.18 -4.21 -13.58
N ASP A 120 -4.98 -4.52 -13.07
CA ASP A 120 -4.71 -5.79 -12.39
C ASP A 120 -5.65 -6.01 -11.19
N LEU A 121 -5.91 -4.95 -10.42
CA LEU A 121 -6.83 -5.05 -9.28
C LEU A 121 -8.30 -5.08 -9.74
N THR A 122 -8.62 -4.47 -10.88
CA THR A 122 -9.96 -4.56 -11.48
C THR A 122 -10.24 -5.99 -11.98
N GLU A 123 -9.32 -6.59 -12.73
CA GLU A 123 -9.43 -7.97 -13.20
C GLU A 123 -9.50 -8.95 -12.03
N PHE A 124 -8.63 -8.80 -11.03
CA PHE A 124 -8.69 -9.57 -9.79
C PHE A 124 -10.06 -9.42 -9.11
N GLY A 125 -10.55 -8.19 -8.95
CA GLY A 125 -11.85 -7.93 -8.32
C GLY A 125 -13.04 -8.51 -9.08
N VAL A 126 -12.97 -8.56 -10.41
CA VAL A 126 -13.97 -9.22 -11.26
C VAL A 126 -13.89 -10.74 -11.11
N GLY A 127 -12.70 -11.33 -11.11
CA GLY A 127 -12.51 -12.78 -10.90
C GLY A 127 -13.01 -13.26 -9.53
N LEU A 128 -13.00 -12.41 -8.51
CA LEU A 128 -13.62 -12.74 -7.22
C LEU A 128 -15.14 -12.90 -7.29
N LEU A 129 -15.82 -12.29 -8.27
CA LEU A 129 -17.27 -12.37 -8.40
C LEU A 129 -17.76 -13.77 -8.82
N ASP A 130 -16.86 -14.60 -9.36
CA ASP A 130 -17.15 -16.00 -9.69
C ASP A 130 -17.33 -16.87 -8.44
N PHE A 131 -16.77 -16.45 -7.30
CA PHE A 131 -16.73 -17.24 -6.07
C PHE A 131 -17.38 -16.54 -4.87
N TYR A 132 -17.50 -15.23 -4.90
CA TYR A 132 -17.90 -14.42 -3.76
C TYR A 132 -18.96 -13.38 -4.10
N THR A 133 -19.66 -12.92 -3.06
CA THR A 133 -20.63 -11.83 -3.24
C THR A 133 -19.94 -10.52 -3.64
N PRO A 134 -20.62 -9.63 -4.38
CA PRO A 134 -20.03 -8.36 -4.80
C PRO A 134 -19.53 -7.50 -3.62
N THR A 135 -20.27 -7.52 -2.50
CA THR A 135 -19.87 -6.84 -1.26
C THR A 135 -18.57 -7.41 -0.71
N TYR A 136 -18.41 -8.74 -0.73
CA TYR A 136 -17.20 -9.38 -0.25
C TYR A 136 -15.99 -9.07 -1.14
N ALA A 137 -16.13 -9.23 -2.47
CA ALA A 137 -15.08 -8.88 -3.43
C ALA A 137 -14.62 -7.42 -3.26
N ARG A 138 -15.57 -6.49 -3.10
CA ARG A 138 -15.29 -5.08 -2.78
C ARG A 138 -14.48 -4.91 -1.49
N ASN A 139 -14.82 -5.63 -0.43
CA ASN A 139 -14.09 -5.57 0.85
C ASN A 139 -12.67 -6.12 0.74
N VAL A 140 -12.46 -7.17 -0.07
CA VAL A 140 -11.13 -7.70 -0.39
C VAL A 140 -10.31 -6.63 -1.10
N CYS A 141 -10.79 -6.08 -2.23
CA CYS A 141 -10.08 -5.02 -2.96
C CYS A 141 -9.81 -3.77 -2.08
N ALA A 142 -10.75 -3.39 -1.22
CA ALA A 142 -10.56 -2.28 -0.29
C ALA A 142 -9.44 -2.56 0.72
N THR A 143 -9.31 -3.80 1.19
CA THR A 143 -8.24 -4.21 2.11
C THR A 143 -6.88 -4.18 1.43
N VAL A 144 -6.77 -4.69 0.20
CA VAL A 144 -5.55 -4.63 -0.61
C VAL A 144 -5.12 -3.17 -0.82
N ARG A 145 -6.05 -2.31 -1.22
CA ARG A 145 -5.78 -0.88 -1.38
C ARG A 145 -5.32 -0.22 -0.09
N ALA A 146 -5.91 -0.59 1.05
CA ALA A 146 -5.49 -0.08 2.36
C ALA A 146 -4.05 -0.52 2.70
N ALA A 147 -3.68 -1.77 2.41
CA ALA A 147 -2.32 -2.27 2.63
C ALA A 147 -1.29 -1.53 1.78
N LEU A 148 -1.56 -1.33 0.48
CA LEU A 148 -0.66 -0.59 -0.41
C LEU A 148 -0.56 0.90 -0.03
N ASN A 149 -1.66 1.54 0.35
CA ASN A 149 -1.63 2.91 0.88
C ASN A 149 -0.85 3.02 2.19
N TRP A 150 -0.96 2.01 3.07
CA TRP A 150 -0.17 1.96 4.30
C TRP A 150 1.32 1.85 3.98
N ALA A 151 1.69 0.99 3.03
CA ALA A 151 3.09 0.79 2.63
C ALA A 151 3.72 2.02 1.94
N VAL A 152 2.94 2.97 1.44
CA VAL A 152 3.46 4.28 0.99
C VAL A 152 3.79 5.22 2.15
N ARG A 153 3.06 5.09 3.27
CA ARG A 153 3.20 5.96 4.45
C ARG A 153 4.17 5.40 5.48
N ASP A 154 4.30 4.09 5.50
CA ASP A 154 5.12 3.37 6.44
C ASP A 154 6.60 3.68 6.19
N LYS A 155 7.32 4.05 7.25
CA LYS A 155 8.74 4.40 7.13
C LYS A 155 9.63 3.16 6.99
N GLU A 156 9.06 1.98 7.25
CA GLU A 156 9.78 0.71 7.21
C GLU A 156 9.61 -0.04 5.89
N THR A 157 8.56 0.26 5.12
CA THR A 157 8.28 -0.33 3.80
C THR A 157 8.35 0.79 2.75
N PRO A 158 9.32 0.83 1.83
CA PRO A 158 9.43 1.94 0.89
C PRO A 158 8.62 1.64 -0.37
N LEU A 159 7.34 2.02 -0.41
CA LEU A 159 6.66 2.26 -1.69
C LEU A 159 6.66 3.76 -1.98
N ASP A 160 7.18 4.16 -3.14
CA ASP A 160 7.17 5.58 -3.55
C ASP A 160 5.76 6.10 -3.82
N ALA A 161 4.89 5.25 -4.38
CA ALA A 161 3.50 5.55 -4.67
C ALA A 161 2.66 4.27 -4.61
N ASN A 162 1.33 4.43 -4.50
CA ASN A 162 0.42 3.30 -4.59
C ASN A 162 0.22 2.94 -6.08
N PRO A 163 0.66 1.77 -6.56
CA PRO A 163 0.63 1.40 -7.97
C PRO A 163 -0.79 1.31 -8.55
N ILE A 164 -1.78 1.00 -7.70
CA ILE A 164 -3.19 0.87 -8.08
C ILE A 164 -3.98 2.15 -7.81
N GLN A 165 -3.30 3.30 -7.70
CA GLN A 165 -3.94 4.60 -7.52
C GLN A 165 -4.76 4.93 -8.76
N GLY A 166 -6.09 4.95 -8.62
CA GLY A 166 -7.03 5.11 -9.74
C GLY A 166 -7.89 3.88 -10.02
N PHE A 167 -7.64 2.76 -9.33
CA PHE A 167 -8.48 1.57 -9.39
C PHE A 167 -9.96 1.90 -9.17
N LYS A 168 -10.80 1.41 -10.10
CA LYS A 168 -12.26 1.47 -10.01
C LYS A 168 -12.74 0.17 -9.39
N LEU A 169 -13.48 0.32 -8.28
CA LEU A 169 -14.14 -0.81 -7.64
C LEU A 169 -15.04 -1.55 -8.65
N PRO A 170 -15.11 -2.89 -8.59
CA PRO A 170 -16.05 -3.64 -9.41
C PRO A 170 -17.46 -3.07 -9.18
N THR A 171 -18.09 -2.68 -10.29
CA THR A 171 -19.43 -2.11 -10.26
C THR A 171 -20.40 -3.25 -9.97
N ILE A 172 -21.06 -3.21 -8.82
CA ILE A 172 -22.15 -4.13 -8.50
C ILE A 172 -23.22 -3.90 -9.56
N PRO A 173 -23.63 -4.91 -10.36
CA PRO A 173 -24.81 -4.79 -11.19
C PRO A 173 -25.94 -4.36 -10.27
N ARG A 174 -26.56 -3.21 -10.54
CA ARG A 174 -27.82 -2.88 -9.85
C ARG A 174 -28.75 -4.04 -10.15
N SER A 175 -29.36 -4.65 -9.12
CA SER A 175 -30.48 -5.55 -9.35
C SER A 175 -31.39 -4.87 -10.36
N PRO A 176 -31.85 -5.57 -11.41
CA PRO A 176 -32.90 -5.01 -12.25
C PRO A 176 -33.99 -4.54 -11.28
N ALA A 177 -34.28 -3.24 -11.34
CA ALA A 177 -35.51 -2.77 -10.75
C ALA A 177 -36.62 -3.60 -11.41
N ASP A 178 -37.57 -4.02 -10.59
CA ASP A 178 -38.88 -4.56 -10.96
C ASP A 178 -39.06 -6.07 -10.86
N ALA A 179 -39.96 -6.45 -9.95
CA ALA A 179 -41.27 -6.88 -10.42
C ALA A 179 -42.33 -6.10 -9.61
N PRO A 180 -43.32 -5.43 -10.24
CA PRO A 180 -44.50 -4.98 -9.51
C PRO A 180 -45.13 -6.20 -8.85
N ALA A 181 -45.35 -6.11 -7.54
CA ALA A 181 -46.10 -7.11 -6.81
C ALA A 181 -47.43 -7.34 -7.54
N ARG A 182 -47.67 -8.59 -7.93
CA ARG A 182 -48.90 -9.05 -8.58
C ARG A 182 -50.12 -8.31 -8.03
N ALA A 183 -50.70 -7.45 -8.85
CA ALA A 183 -52.13 -7.20 -8.82
C ALA A 183 -52.84 -8.53 -9.12
N ASP A 184 -54.04 -8.69 -8.59
CA ASP A 184 -54.97 -9.81 -8.75
C ASP A 184 -54.81 -10.97 -7.76
N LEU A 185 -55.16 -10.70 -6.50
CA LEU A 185 -55.94 -11.65 -5.71
C LEU A 185 -57.39 -11.13 -5.67
N ASP A 186 -58.14 -11.58 -6.65
CA ASP A 186 -59.59 -11.47 -6.80
C ASP A 186 -60.29 -12.05 -5.54
N PRO A 187 -61.04 -11.26 -4.75
CA PRO A 187 -61.63 -11.74 -3.51
C PRO A 187 -63.10 -12.10 -3.70
N ASP A 188 -63.51 -12.82 -4.75
CA ASP A 188 -64.88 -13.36 -4.78
C ASP A 188 -65.12 -14.47 -5.81
N ARG A 189 -65.03 -15.75 -5.40
CA ARG A 189 -65.88 -16.83 -5.94
C ARG A 189 -66.12 -17.94 -4.92
N GLY A 190 -67.24 -17.80 -4.21
CA GLY A 190 -68.33 -18.78 -4.11
C GLY A 190 -68.01 -20.28 -3.97
N ALA A 191 -68.35 -20.81 -2.80
CA ALA A 191 -69.22 -21.96 -2.55
C ALA A 191 -69.12 -23.24 -3.42
N THR A 192 -68.78 -24.36 -2.78
CA THR A 192 -69.46 -25.68 -2.80
C THR A 192 -68.68 -26.57 -1.82
N GLY A 193 -69.23 -27.19 -0.77
CA GLY A 193 -70.44 -27.98 -0.72
C GLY A 193 -70.08 -29.47 -0.89
N ARG A 194 -69.75 -30.19 0.20
CA ARG A 194 -70.10 -31.62 0.35
C ARG A 194 -69.84 -32.19 1.74
N ALA A 195 -70.86 -32.88 2.22
CA ALA A 195 -70.95 -33.65 3.45
C ALA A 195 -70.07 -34.92 3.43
N LEU A 196 -69.69 -35.37 4.63
CA LEU A 196 -70.16 -36.63 5.23
C LEU A 196 -70.04 -36.53 6.76
#